data_AF-A0A958ICX0-F1
#
_entry.id   AF-A0A958ICX0-F1
#
_cell.length_a   1.000
_cell.length_b   1.000
_cell.length_c   1.000
_cell.angle_alpha   90.00
_cell.angle_beta   90.00
_cell.angle_gamma   90.00
#
_symmetry.space_group_name_H-M   'P 1'
#
loop_
_entity.id
_entity.type
_entity.pdbx_description
1 polymer ?
#
loop_
_entity_poly.entity_id
_entity_poly.type
_entity_poly.pdbx_seq_one_letter_code
_entity_poly.pdbx_strand_id
1 'polypeptide(L)'
;MEAVAVLESYLKKGNLRFTLNEAAAMSGLSVDQVGDALDNLMLTYETRLQVSDQGDLIVDFGKKLIRRYRKTLRDRLRKVVRLLWRGFQWLFKGWIAITLVVYFAVFMLILLALILGAAGGRDNKGKGGFGKGGSSMGSLDIAGILHSIFRWRTHTGTIRTSEDRQGYPHREYRPNPGTIRPQEDRKGFIAAVYDFVFGPQRVDPPSLANQREVAAFLQKEKGLVVTADLQALAGWTAGEADSFFTECLSRFRGEVNVSENGVVYGVFDELLRGTGEAEQGKIEYFWDEYEPPYLLNGNGWGQNLLAMAFNGVNLVFSLLVLSQSLPVIYSPFGDPYPVIDPADPTIIAVLGWIPLIFSILFFAIPLFRLPGIRRREKKRRENNLRKRLFKPVFAGKGACMSLEDWVIMANRQTPGPPLQPHKVRKIAEELMLDLAGESEAGEEGTLKYCFPRIRLELESVPDLRQQRRLPGDLGNIVLDSE
;
A
#
# COMPACT_ATOMS: atom_id res chain seq x y z
N MET A 1 35.15 2.50 15.67
CA MET A 1 35.17 1.91 14.32
C MET A 1 36.09 0.70 14.21
N GLU A 2 37.26 0.70 14.86
CA GLU A 2 38.19 -0.45 14.85
C GLU A 2 37.56 -1.73 15.44
N ALA A 3 36.94 -1.65 16.61
CA ALA A 3 36.26 -2.78 17.26
C ALA A 3 35.20 -3.47 16.37
N VAL A 4 34.39 -2.68 15.66
CA VAL A 4 33.39 -3.18 14.68
C VAL A 4 34.07 -3.97 13.57
N ALA A 5 35.16 -3.46 13.00
CA ALA A 5 35.87 -4.12 11.91
C ALA A 5 36.50 -5.45 12.36
N VAL A 6 37.04 -5.49 13.60
CA VAL A 6 37.61 -6.71 14.19
C VAL A 6 36.55 -7.80 14.31
N LEU A 7 35.40 -7.51 14.95
CA LEU A 7 34.32 -8.48 15.10
C LEU A 7 33.69 -8.87 13.76
N GLU A 8 33.51 -7.92 12.85
CA GLU A 8 32.99 -8.22 11.50
C GLU A 8 33.91 -9.18 10.73
N SER A 9 35.23 -9.12 10.95
CA SER A 9 36.19 -10.04 10.33
C SER A 9 35.97 -11.49 10.79
N TYR A 10 35.63 -11.70 12.07
CA TYR A 10 35.34 -13.02 12.62
C TYR A 10 33.99 -13.57 12.12
N LEU A 11 32.97 -12.71 12.01
CA LEU A 11 31.70 -13.07 11.38
C LEU A 11 31.90 -13.55 9.95
N LYS A 12 32.74 -12.85 9.17
CA LYS A 12 33.07 -13.24 7.78
C LYS A 12 33.84 -14.55 7.69
N LYS A 13 34.57 -14.94 8.74
CA LYS A 13 35.30 -16.22 8.84
C LYS A 13 34.41 -17.40 9.27
N GLY A 14 33.15 -17.14 9.65
CA GLY A 14 32.16 -18.19 9.97
C GLY A 14 31.75 -18.28 11.44
N ASN A 15 32.32 -17.47 12.33
CA ASN A 15 31.93 -17.42 13.74
C ASN A 15 30.67 -16.57 13.90
N LEU A 16 29.51 -17.11 13.54
CA LEU A 16 28.23 -16.38 13.48
C LEU A 16 27.41 -16.44 14.77
N ARG A 17 27.91 -17.13 15.81
CA ARG A 17 27.25 -17.29 17.09
C ARG A 17 28.27 -17.16 18.21
N PHE A 18 28.04 -16.25 19.15
CA PHE A 18 28.91 -16.05 20.30
C PHE A 18 28.18 -15.30 21.43
N THR A 19 28.65 -15.49 22.66
CA THR A 19 28.31 -14.62 23.79
C THR A 19 29.18 -13.35 23.78
N LEU A 20 28.80 -12.35 24.57
CA LEU A 20 29.60 -11.12 24.75
C LEU A 20 31.01 -11.45 25.27
N ASN A 21 31.10 -12.38 26.23
CA ASN A 21 32.35 -12.80 26.86
C ASN A 21 33.23 -13.60 25.89
N GLU A 22 32.64 -14.51 25.11
CA GLU A 22 33.37 -15.22 24.05
C GLU A 22 33.91 -14.26 22.99
N ALA A 23 33.11 -13.26 22.59
CA ALA A 23 33.51 -12.24 21.65
C ALA A 23 34.67 -11.38 22.17
N ALA A 24 34.68 -11.03 23.46
CA ALA A 24 35.81 -10.35 24.09
C ALA A 24 37.07 -11.25 24.09
N ALA A 25 36.93 -12.52 24.50
CA ALA A 25 38.03 -13.47 24.55
C ALA A 25 38.66 -13.74 23.17
N MET A 26 37.86 -13.86 22.12
CA MET A 26 38.35 -14.11 20.76
C MET A 26 38.95 -12.87 20.07
N SER A 27 38.46 -11.68 20.40
CA SER A 27 38.89 -10.43 19.75
C SER A 27 39.99 -9.70 20.50
N GLY A 28 40.15 -9.94 21.80
CA GLY A 28 41.04 -9.19 22.68
C GLY A 28 40.51 -7.80 23.05
N LEU A 29 39.27 -7.47 22.68
CA LEU A 29 38.60 -6.21 23.01
C LEU A 29 38.03 -6.25 24.43
N SER A 30 37.83 -5.08 25.05
CA SER A 30 37.09 -5.01 26.31
C SER A 30 35.61 -5.37 26.10
N VAL A 31 34.95 -5.85 27.15
CA VAL A 31 33.52 -6.19 27.12
C VAL A 31 32.67 -5.02 26.61
N ASP A 32 32.98 -3.79 27.05
CA ASP A 32 32.29 -2.57 26.60
C ASP A 32 32.48 -2.30 25.11
N GLN A 33 33.72 -2.43 24.61
CA GLN A 33 34.03 -2.25 23.19
C GLN A 33 33.32 -3.28 22.31
N VAL A 34 33.18 -4.52 22.81
CA VAL A 34 32.41 -5.56 22.14
C VAL A 34 30.93 -5.20 22.12
N GLY A 35 30.38 -4.72 23.24
CA GLY A 35 28.98 -4.26 23.32
C GLY A 35 28.66 -3.19 22.28
N ASP A 36 29.42 -2.10 22.27
CA ASP A 36 29.27 -1.01 21.29
C ASP A 36 29.41 -1.50 19.85
N ALA A 37 30.35 -2.41 19.60
CA ALA A 37 30.57 -2.97 18.28
C ALA A 37 29.43 -3.87 17.83
N LEU A 38 28.87 -4.65 18.75
CA LEU A 38 27.77 -5.57 18.53
C LEU A 38 26.48 -4.81 18.21
N ASP A 39 26.21 -3.70 18.89
CA ASP A 39 25.09 -2.79 18.58
C ASP A 39 25.14 -2.33 17.12
N ASN A 40 26.30 -1.85 16.68
CA ASN A 40 26.50 -1.44 15.29
C ASN A 40 26.30 -2.60 14.30
N LEU A 41 26.70 -3.82 14.67
CA LEU A 41 26.52 -5.01 13.85
C LEU A 41 25.04 -5.45 13.78
N MET A 42 24.28 -5.35 14.87
CA MET A 42 22.83 -5.62 14.90
C MET A 42 22.02 -4.64 14.02
N LEU A 43 22.47 -3.39 13.91
CA LEU A 43 21.90 -2.41 12.96
C LEU A 43 22.21 -2.75 11.49
N THR A 44 23.35 -3.39 11.25
CA THR A 44 23.85 -3.66 9.89
C THR A 44 23.34 -4.99 9.33
N TYR A 45 23.29 -6.02 10.19
CA TYR A 45 23.02 -7.41 9.83
C TYR A 45 21.74 -7.92 10.49
N GLU A 46 21.15 -8.97 9.90
CA GLU A 46 20.05 -9.70 10.54
C GLU A 46 20.62 -10.54 11.69
N THR A 47 20.03 -10.38 12.88
CA THR A 47 20.53 -10.96 14.13
C THR A 47 19.38 -11.47 14.97
N ARG A 48 19.61 -12.51 15.76
CA ARG A 48 18.65 -13.06 16.73
C ARG A 48 19.33 -13.21 18.08
N LEU A 49 18.53 -13.22 19.14
CA LEU A 49 19.01 -13.50 20.48
C LEU A 49 18.54 -14.88 20.90
N GLN A 50 19.44 -15.63 21.52
CA GLN A 50 19.16 -16.92 22.14
C GLN A 50 19.58 -16.85 23.60
N VAL A 51 18.93 -17.65 24.42
CA VAL A 51 19.25 -17.78 25.85
C VAL A 51 19.76 -19.20 26.09
N SER A 52 20.85 -19.32 26.85
CA SER A 52 21.27 -20.62 27.38
C SER A 52 20.38 -21.07 28.53
N ASP A 53 20.49 -22.34 28.92
CA ASP A 53 19.88 -22.88 30.14
C ASP A 53 20.36 -22.17 31.42
N GLN A 54 21.56 -21.59 31.38
CA GLN A 54 22.16 -20.81 32.48
C GLN A 54 21.78 -19.31 32.42
N GLY A 55 20.98 -18.89 31.45
CA GLY A 55 20.56 -17.48 31.29
C GLY A 55 21.52 -16.61 30.48
N ASP A 56 22.57 -17.18 29.88
CA ASP A 56 23.51 -16.42 29.05
C ASP A 56 22.87 -16.02 27.73
N LEU A 57 23.08 -14.76 27.35
CA LEU A 57 22.63 -14.22 26.07
C LEU A 57 23.65 -14.52 24.96
N ILE A 58 23.16 -15.18 23.92
CA ILE A 58 23.94 -15.53 22.73
C ILE A 58 23.39 -14.74 21.55
N VAL A 59 24.28 -14.03 20.85
CA VAL A 59 23.92 -13.36 19.60
C VAL A 59 24.16 -14.30 18.43
N ASP A 60 23.12 -14.52 17.63
CA ASP A 60 23.14 -15.39 16.46
C ASP A 60 22.89 -14.58 15.18
N PHE A 61 23.88 -14.53 14.29
CA PHE A 61 23.80 -13.91 12.96
C PHE A 61 23.24 -14.86 11.89
N GLY A 62 22.74 -16.03 12.32
CA GLY A 62 22.16 -17.07 11.48
C GLY A 62 23.21 -17.89 10.74
N LYS A 63 22.76 -18.60 9.70
CA LYS A 63 23.64 -19.48 8.89
C LYS A 63 24.54 -18.70 7.92
N LYS A 64 24.18 -17.46 7.60
CA LYS A 64 24.86 -16.60 6.63
C LYS A 64 24.73 -15.16 7.07
N LEU A 65 25.82 -14.40 6.93
CA LEU A 65 25.84 -12.98 7.25
C LEU A 65 25.04 -12.17 6.21
N ILE A 66 23.80 -11.79 6.57
CA ILE A 66 22.86 -11.09 5.69
C ILE A 66 22.70 -9.64 6.16
N ARG A 67 22.94 -8.67 5.28
CA ARG A 67 22.68 -7.25 5.59
C ARG A 67 21.18 -6.96 5.61
N ARG A 68 20.71 -6.34 6.69
CA ARG A 68 19.30 -6.05 7.01
C ARG A 68 18.54 -5.30 5.91
N TYR A 69 19.18 -4.30 5.28
CA TYR A 69 18.56 -3.49 4.20
C TYR A 69 19.16 -3.76 2.81
N ARG A 70 19.61 -4.99 2.55
CA ARG A 70 20.19 -5.35 1.25
C ARG A 70 19.15 -5.21 0.13
N LYS A 71 19.29 -4.16 -0.68
CA LYS A 71 18.48 -3.97 -1.89
C LYS A 71 18.77 -5.10 -2.89
N THR A 72 17.78 -5.96 -3.14
CA THR A 72 17.91 -7.01 -4.15
C THR A 72 17.90 -6.43 -5.56
N LEU A 73 18.44 -7.16 -6.55
CA LEU A 73 18.38 -6.76 -7.97
C LEU A 73 16.93 -6.54 -8.41
N ARG A 74 16.00 -7.37 -7.90
CA ARG A 74 14.56 -7.21 -8.10
C ARG A 74 14.03 -5.88 -7.56
N ASP A 75 14.57 -5.37 -6.46
CA ASP A 75 14.19 -4.05 -5.93
C ASP A 75 14.69 -2.92 -6.82
N ARG A 76 15.91 -3.04 -7.34
CA ARG A 76 16.47 -2.07 -8.29
C ARG A 76 15.64 -2.04 -9.58
N LEU A 77 15.33 -3.21 -10.15
CA LEU A 77 14.49 -3.30 -11.34
C LEU A 77 13.08 -2.75 -11.09
N ARG A 78 12.47 -3.06 -9.94
CA ARG A 78 11.18 -2.50 -9.54
C ARG A 78 11.20 -0.97 -9.46
N LYS A 79 12.30 -0.37 -9.01
CA LYS A 79 12.46 1.10 -9.00
C LYS A 79 12.52 1.67 -10.41
N VAL A 80 13.28 1.07 -11.31
CA VAL A 80 13.38 1.50 -12.71
C VAL A 80 12.03 1.39 -13.41
N VAL A 81 11.35 0.24 -13.32
CA VAL A 81 10.02 0.04 -13.90
C VAL A 81 9.01 1.02 -13.31
N ARG A 82 9.07 1.32 -12.01
CA ARG A 82 8.21 2.32 -11.37
C ARG A 82 8.47 3.73 -11.91
N LEU A 83 9.73 4.09 -12.15
CA LEU A 83 10.09 5.38 -12.73
C LEU A 83 9.59 5.50 -14.17
N LEU A 84 9.83 4.49 -15.00
CA LEU A 84 9.32 4.43 -16.38
C LEU A 84 7.79 4.50 -16.42
N TRP A 85 7.12 3.75 -15.54
CA TRP A 85 5.66 3.77 -15.44
C TRP A 85 5.13 5.16 -15.04
N ARG A 86 5.78 5.84 -14.08
CA ARG A 86 5.40 7.22 -13.69
C ARG A 86 5.59 8.21 -14.85
N GLY A 87 6.70 8.10 -15.59
CA GLY A 87 6.95 8.93 -16.77
C GLY A 87 5.92 8.69 -17.87
N PHE A 88 5.61 7.42 -18.16
CA PHE A 88 4.55 7.04 -19.10
C PHE A 88 3.18 7.58 -18.70
N GLN A 89 2.80 7.43 -17.43
CA GLN A 89 1.54 7.97 -16.90
C GLN A 89 1.46 9.48 -17.07
N TRP A 90 2.54 10.20 -16.79
CA TRP A 90 2.59 11.64 -16.95
C TRP A 90 2.41 12.07 -18.42
N LEU A 91 3.18 11.46 -19.34
CA LEU A 91 3.08 11.71 -20.78
C LEU A 91 1.66 11.41 -21.30
N PHE A 92 1.13 10.23 -20.99
CA PHE A 92 -0.16 9.79 -21.51
C PHE A 92 -1.34 10.54 -20.87
N LYS A 93 -1.22 11.03 -19.62
CA LYS A 93 -2.19 11.98 -19.05
C LYS A 93 -2.20 13.31 -19.81
N GLY A 94 -1.03 13.81 -20.22
CA GLY A 94 -0.92 14.95 -21.12
C GLY A 94 -1.56 14.69 -22.48
N TRP A 95 -1.36 13.49 -23.04
CA TRP A 95 -2.03 13.09 -24.29
C TRP A 95 -3.55 13.00 -24.13
N ILE A 96 -4.06 12.39 -23.05
CA ILE A 96 -5.51 12.38 -22.73
C ILE A 96 -6.04 13.82 -22.66
N ALA A 97 -5.31 14.72 -21.99
CA ALA A 97 -5.70 16.12 -21.86
C ALA A 97 -5.84 16.81 -23.22
N ILE A 98 -4.79 16.75 -24.04
CA ILE A 98 -4.80 17.32 -25.39
C ILE A 98 -5.91 16.70 -26.23
N THR A 99 -6.05 15.37 -26.18
CA THR A 99 -7.04 14.68 -26.97
C THR A 99 -8.46 15.11 -26.58
N LEU A 100 -8.68 15.26 -25.28
CA LEU A 100 -9.98 15.59 -24.72
C LEU A 100 -10.44 17.01 -25.06
N VAL A 101 -9.52 17.96 -25.22
CA VAL A 101 -9.85 19.34 -25.61
C VAL A 101 -9.92 19.49 -27.13
N VAL A 102 -8.84 19.12 -27.82
CA VAL A 102 -8.65 19.45 -29.24
C VAL A 102 -9.59 18.63 -30.11
N TYR A 103 -9.57 17.30 -29.97
CA TYR A 103 -10.39 16.46 -30.83
C TYR A 103 -11.88 16.53 -30.45
N PHE A 104 -12.22 16.75 -29.18
CA PHE A 104 -13.62 17.03 -28.83
C PHE A 104 -14.14 18.28 -29.56
N ALA A 105 -13.40 19.39 -29.52
CA ALA A 105 -13.80 20.61 -30.20
C ALA A 105 -13.86 20.41 -31.71
N VAL A 106 -12.84 19.79 -32.31
CA VAL A 106 -12.76 19.54 -33.75
C VAL A 106 -13.90 18.62 -34.21
N PHE A 107 -14.11 17.48 -33.56
CA PHE A 107 -15.19 16.55 -33.95
C PHE A 107 -16.59 17.15 -33.69
N MET A 108 -16.77 17.96 -32.65
CA MET A 108 -18.02 18.69 -32.44
C MET A 108 -18.30 19.71 -33.56
N LEU A 109 -17.28 20.43 -34.03
CA LEU A 109 -17.40 21.35 -35.17
C LEU A 109 -17.72 20.59 -36.47
N ILE A 110 -17.05 19.46 -36.70
CA ILE A 110 -17.32 18.59 -37.86
C ILE A 110 -18.76 18.07 -37.82
N LEU A 111 -19.20 17.56 -36.67
CA LEU A 111 -20.56 17.06 -36.50
C LEU A 111 -21.59 18.17 -36.74
N LEU A 112 -21.36 19.37 -36.20
CA LEU A 112 -22.23 20.53 -36.42
C LEU A 112 -22.28 20.92 -37.90
N ALA A 113 -21.15 20.95 -38.59
CA ALA A 113 -21.06 21.24 -40.02
C ALA A 113 -21.82 20.18 -40.84
N LEU A 114 -21.69 18.90 -40.50
CA LEU A 114 -22.43 17.81 -41.14
C LEU A 114 -23.94 17.94 -40.95
N ILE A 115 -24.40 18.28 -39.74
CA ILE A 115 -25.83 18.47 -39.45
C ILE A 115 -26.39 19.66 -40.22
N LEU A 116 -25.68 20.80 -40.23
CA LEU A 116 -26.10 22.00 -40.96
C LEU A 116 -26.07 21.77 -42.48
N GLY A 117 -25.06 21.07 -42.99
CA GLY A 117 -24.97 20.68 -44.40
C GLY A 117 -26.07 19.72 -44.82
N ALA A 118 -26.44 18.75 -43.97
CA ALA A 118 -27.56 17.84 -44.20
C ALA A 118 -28.94 18.54 -44.09
N ALA A 119 -29.04 19.61 -43.28
CA ALA A 119 -30.26 20.40 -43.13
C ALA A 119 -30.48 21.41 -44.29
N GLY A 120 -29.44 21.75 -45.05
CA GLY A 120 -29.48 22.70 -46.18
C GLY A 120 -30.26 22.25 -47.42
N GLY A 121 -30.87 21.06 -47.40
CA GLY A 121 -31.67 20.51 -48.51
C GLY A 121 -33.19 20.51 -48.28
N ARG A 122 -33.71 21.12 -47.21
CA ARG A 122 -35.16 21.23 -46.99
C ARG A 122 -35.61 22.69 -46.98
N ASP A 123 -36.04 23.16 -48.14
CA ASP A 123 -37.03 24.23 -48.20
C ASP A 123 -38.33 23.71 -47.58
N ASN A 124 -38.61 24.11 -46.34
CA ASN A 124 -40.00 24.32 -45.95
C ASN A 124 -40.12 25.44 -44.92
N LYS A 125 -40.98 26.41 -45.26
CA LYS A 125 -41.38 27.53 -44.41
C LYS A 125 -42.01 27.01 -43.12
N GLY A 126 -41.31 27.19 -42.01
CA GLY A 126 -41.86 27.04 -40.67
C GLY A 126 -41.19 28.05 -39.75
N LYS A 127 -41.91 29.11 -39.40
CA LYS A 127 -41.55 30.02 -38.30
C LYS A 127 -41.47 29.20 -37.01
N GLY A 128 -40.28 28.71 -36.67
CA GLY A 128 -39.96 28.16 -35.36
C GLY A 128 -39.09 29.17 -34.63
N GLY A 129 -39.70 30.01 -33.80
CA GLY A 129 -38.96 30.93 -32.94
C GLY A 129 -37.93 30.16 -32.12
N PHE A 130 -36.72 30.71 -32.03
CA PHE A 130 -35.75 30.38 -30.98
C PHE A 130 -36.38 30.80 -29.65
N GLY A 131 -37.27 29.95 -29.16
CA GLY A 131 -37.87 30.03 -27.85
C GLY A 131 -36.75 29.91 -26.83
N LYS A 132 -36.54 31.03 -26.13
CA LYS A 132 -35.86 31.16 -24.86
C LYS A 132 -36.59 30.28 -23.82
N GLY A 133 -36.46 28.96 -23.95
CA GLY A 133 -37.07 27.94 -23.10
C GLY A 133 -36.01 27.36 -22.18
N GLY A 134 -35.78 28.03 -21.06
CA GLY A 134 -35.02 27.44 -19.96
C GLY A 134 -35.80 26.26 -19.35
N SER A 135 -35.08 25.18 -19.08
CA SER A 135 -35.11 24.38 -17.84
C SER A 135 -34.84 22.89 -18.12
N SER A 136 -33.77 22.37 -17.48
CA SER A 136 -33.42 20.94 -17.31
C SER A 136 -32.35 20.30 -18.20
N MET A 137 -31.48 21.07 -18.86
CA MET A 137 -30.14 20.57 -19.18
C MET A 137 -29.15 21.65 -18.72
N GLY A 138 -28.76 21.54 -17.45
CA GLY A 138 -27.97 22.54 -16.75
C GLY A 138 -26.74 22.92 -17.57
N SER A 139 -26.46 24.23 -17.61
CA SER A 139 -25.24 24.81 -18.17
C SER A 139 -24.04 23.92 -17.84
N LEU A 140 -23.60 23.13 -18.81
CA LEU A 140 -22.36 22.39 -18.72
C LEU A 140 -21.28 23.47 -18.62
N ASP A 141 -20.69 23.64 -17.44
CA ASP A 141 -19.52 24.49 -17.26
C ASP A 141 -18.32 23.82 -17.94
N ILE A 142 -18.32 23.92 -19.27
CA ILE A 142 -17.30 23.35 -20.16
C ILE A 142 -15.95 23.97 -19.79
N ALA A 143 -15.89 25.26 -19.45
CA ALA A 143 -14.68 25.92 -18.99
C ALA A 143 -14.13 25.29 -17.70
N GLY A 144 -15.00 25.01 -16.72
CA GLY A 144 -14.62 24.29 -15.50
C GLY A 144 -14.15 22.86 -15.75
N ILE A 145 -14.78 22.13 -16.68
CA ILE A 145 -14.31 20.79 -17.09
C ILE A 145 -12.94 20.90 -17.76
N LEU A 146 -12.75 21.83 -18.69
CA LEU A 146 -11.49 22.04 -19.42
C LEU A 146 -10.36 22.45 -18.47
N HIS A 147 -10.62 23.30 -17.49
CA HIS A 147 -9.62 23.65 -16.48
C HIS A 147 -9.27 22.47 -15.57
N SER A 148 -10.24 21.58 -15.29
CA SER A 148 -10.00 20.37 -14.48
C SER A 148 -9.07 19.35 -15.17
N ILE A 149 -8.87 19.44 -16.48
CA ILE A 149 -7.95 18.59 -17.25
C ILE A 149 -6.50 18.73 -16.75
N PHE A 150 -6.11 19.94 -16.37
CA PHE A 150 -4.76 20.22 -15.87
C PHE A 150 -4.59 19.77 -14.40
N ARG A 151 -5.64 19.28 -13.74
CA ARG A 151 -5.56 18.67 -12.41
C ARG A 151 -5.17 17.19 -12.53
N TRP A 152 -3.87 16.93 -12.66
CA TRP A 152 -3.35 15.56 -12.84
C TRP A 152 -3.52 14.62 -11.63
N ARG A 153 -3.90 15.16 -10.45
CA ARG A 153 -4.23 14.38 -9.25
C ARG A 153 -5.70 13.97 -9.26
N THR A 154 -5.94 12.67 -9.16
CA THR A 154 -7.30 12.08 -9.15
C THR A 154 -7.94 12.05 -7.75
N HIS A 155 -7.20 12.49 -6.71
CA HIS A 155 -7.62 12.53 -5.32
C HIS A 155 -7.22 13.86 -4.64
N THR A 156 -7.85 14.17 -3.51
CA THR A 156 -7.55 15.38 -2.71
C THR A 156 -6.31 15.22 -1.83
N GLY A 157 -5.88 13.98 -1.56
CA GLY A 157 -4.79 13.66 -0.63
C GLY A 157 -5.27 13.38 0.80
N THR A 158 -6.53 13.70 1.10
CA THR A 158 -7.21 13.27 2.32
C THR A 158 -7.41 11.76 2.30
N ILE A 159 -7.04 11.09 3.38
CA ILE A 159 -7.26 9.64 3.55
C ILE A 159 -8.57 9.44 4.31
N ARG A 160 -9.39 8.51 3.84
CA ARG A 160 -10.61 8.06 4.52
C ARG A 160 -10.59 6.55 4.71
N THR A 161 -11.35 6.09 5.70
CA THR A 161 -11.65 4.67 5.88
C THR A 161 -12.88 4.32 5.06
N SER A 162 -12.82 3.23 4.32
CA SER A 162 -13.88 2.73 3.44
C SER A 162 -13.95 1.21 3.55
N GLU A 163 -15.10 0.62 3.25
CA GLU A 163 -15.27 -0.83 3.26
C GLU A 163 -15.22 -1.37 1.84
N ASP A 164 -14.53 -2.50 1.66
CA ASP A 164 -14.58 -3.20 0.39
C ASP A 164 -15.87 -4.03 0.24
N ARG A 165 -16.02 -4.71 -0.90
CA ARG A 165 -17.19 -5.58 -1.18
C ARG A 165 -17.33 -6.77 -0.22
N GLN A 166 -16.30 -7.06 0.57
CA GLN A 166 -16.26 -8.15 1.54
C GLN A 166 -16.45 -7.62 2.97
N GLY A 167 -16.63 -6.31 3.17
CA GLY A 167 -16.77 -5.69 4.48
C GLY A 167 -15.45 -5.46 5.22
N TYR A 168 -14.31 -5.49 4.52
CA TYR A 168 -13.02 -5.19 5.14
C TYR A 168 -12.74 -3.67 5.14
N PRO A 169 -12.57 -3.04 6.32
CA PRO A 169 -12.25 -1.62 6.40
C PRO A 169 -10.81 -1.39 5.92
N HIS A 170 -10.61 -0.46 5.01
CA HIS A 170 -9.31 -0.12 4.47
C HIS A 170 -9.17 1.38 4.22
N ARG A 171 -7.93 1.82 4.13
CA ARG A 171 -7.60 3.23 3.85
C ARG A 171 -7.57 3.47 2.36
N GLU A 172 -8.28 4.51 1.92
CA GLU A 172 -8.25 4.98 0.54
C GLU A 172 -8.20 6.51 0.48
N TYR A 173 -7.71 7.04 -0.64
CA TYR A 173 -7.73 8.48 -0.85
C TYR A 173 -9.13 8.94 -1.25
N ARG A 174 -9.59 10.06 -0.71
CA ARG A 174 -10.82 10.73 -1.15
C ARG A 174 -10.66 11.18 -2.61
N PRO A 175 -11.59 10.82 -3.51
CA PRO A 175 -11.51 11.22 -4.92
C PRO A 175 -11.62 12.74 -5.06
N ASN A 176 -11.01 13.27 -6.12
CA ASN A 176 -11.12 14.69 -6.43
C ASN A 176 -12.53 14.98 -6.98
N PRO A 177 -13.34 15.84 -6.32
CA PRO A 177 -14.70 16.10 -6.76
C PRO A 177 -14.74 16.81 -8.11
N GLY A 178 -15.84 16.61 -8.84
CA GLY A 178 -16.10 17.35 -10.07
C GLY A 178 -16.32 18.84 -9.84
N THR A 179 -16.09 19.66 -10.86
CA THR A 179 -16.39 21.10 -10.85
C THR A 179 -17.90 21.37 -10.98
N ILE A 180 -18.62 20.53 -11.73
CA ILE A 180 -20.06 20.66 -11.93
C ILE A 180 -20.80 19.85 -10.87
N ARG A 181 -21.50 20.56 -9.96
CA ARG A 181 -22.19 19.99 -8.77
C ARG A 181 -21.21 19.18 -7.90
N PRO A 182 -20.28 19.84 -7.19
CA PRO A 182 -19.31 19.16 -6.34
C PRO A 182 -20.06 18.36 -5.28
N GLN A 183 -19.90 17.04 -5.33
CA GLN A 183 -20.34 16.15 -4.28
C GLN A 183 -19.10 15.46 -3.73
N GLU A 184 -18.90 15.52 -2.42
CA GLU A 184 -17.64 15.16 -1.76
C GLU A 184 -17.13 13.76 -2.09
N ASP A 185 -18.04 12.83 -2.40
CA ASP A 185 -17.72 11.43 -2.71
C ASP A 185 -17.83 11.08 -4.21
N ARG A 186 -18.22 12.01 -5.08
CA ARG A 186 -18.29 11.77 -6.53
C ARG A 186 -17.06 12.29 -7.24
N LYS A 187 -16.33 11.36 -7.83
CA LYS A 187 -15.16 11.64 -8.66
C LYS A 187 -15.54 12.50 -9.88
N GLY A 188 -14.75 13.55 -10.11
CA GLY A 188 -14.87 14.39 -11.30
C GLY A 188 -14.59 13.63 -12.59
N PHE A 189 -15.09 14.14 -13.71
CA PHE A 189 -14.99 13.47 -15.02
C PHE A 189 -13.54 13.15 -15.42
N ILE A 190 -12.63 14.14 -15.36
CA ILE A 190 -11.22 13.93 -15.71
C ILE A 190 -10.55 12.92 -14.79
N ALA A 191 -10.82 12.99 -13.48
CA ALA A 191 -10.32 12.01 -12.53
C ALA A 191 -10.85 10.60 -12.86
N ALA A 192 -12.10 10.48 -13.31
CA ALA A 192 -12.67 9.22 -13.78
C ALA A 192 -12.01 8.71 -15.07
N VAL A 193 -11.72 9.57 -16.05
CA VAL A 193 -10.98 9.18 -17.27
C VAL A 193 -9.58 8.67 -16.93
N TYR A 194 -8.86 9.36 -16.04
CA TYR A 194 -7.54 8.89 -15.59
C TYR A 194 -7.62 7.57 -14.83
N ASP A 195 -8.57 7.42 -13.91
CA ASP A 195 -8.75 6.18 -13.16
C ASP A 195 -9.30 5.03 -14.03
N PHE A 196 -9.96 5.33 -15.16
CA PHE A 196 -10.35 4.31 -16.14
C PHE A 196 -9.12 3.64 -16.75
N VAL A 197 -8.14 4.44 -17.18
CA VAL A 197 -6.91 3.95 -17.83
C VAL A 197 -5.90 3.40 -16.80
N PHE A 198 -5.69 4.13 -15.70
CA PHE A 198 -4.60 3.88 -14.75
C PHE A 198 -5.03 3.28 -13.41
N GLY A 199 -6.33 3.13 -13.17
CA GLY A 199 -6.85 2.68 -11.89
C GLY A 199 -6.72 3.76 -10.79
N PRO A 200 -7.39 3.56 -9.66
CA PRO A 200 -7.33 4.49 -8.54
C PRO A 200 -5.96 4.42 -7.86
N GLN A 201 -5.57 5.55 -7.24
CA GLN A 201 -4.36 5.58 -6.41
C GLN A 201 -4.63 4.91 -5.05
N ARG A 202 -3.65 4.15 -4.57
CA ARG A 202 -3.71 3.45 -3.28
C ARG A 202 -2.86 4.19 -2.26
N VAL A 203 -3.31 4.19 -1.01
CA VAL A 203 -2.52 4.71 0.11
C VAL A 203 -1.36 3.74 0.35
N ASP A 204 -0.13 4.24 0.21
CA ASP A 204 1.06 3.48 0.61
C ASP A 204 1.28 3.73 2.12
N PRO A 205 1.61 2.70 2.92
CA PRO A 205 1.98 2.90 4.31
C PRO A 205 3.26 3.74 4.39
N PRO A 206 3.37 4.69 5.35
CA PRO A 206 4.56 5.52 5.48
C PRO A 206 5.79 4.66 5.83
N SER A 207 6.98 5.07 5.36
CA SER A 207 8.20 4.25 5.45
C SER A 207 8.70 3.97 6.87
N LEU A 208 8.24 4.75 7.86
CA LEU A 208 8.59 4.59 9.29
C LEU A 208 7.35 4.27 10.15
N ALA A 209 6.26 3.79 9.55
CA ALA A 209 5.01 3.45 10.26
C ALA A 209 5.29 2.49 11.42
N ASN A 210 5.87 1.33 11.11
CA ASN A 210 6.15 0.29 12.10
C ASN A 210 7.07 0.77 13.24
N GLN A 211 8.07 1.60 12.93
CA GLN A 211 8.99 2.12 13.97
C GLN A 211 8.29 3.12 14.89
N ARG A 212 7.41 3.96 14.34
CA ARG A 212 6.58 4.89 15.11
C ARG A 212 5.55 4.15 15.96
N GLU A 213 4.93 3.11 15.41
CA GLU A 213 3.98 2.25 16.13
C GLU A 213 4.67 1.50 17.27
N VAL A 214 5.87 0.97 17.07
CA VAL A 214 6.63 0.30 18.13
C VAL A 214 7.09 1.29 19.19
N ALA A 215 7.53 2.49 18.82
CA ALA A 215 7.84 3.53 19.80
C ALA A 215 6.61 3.94 20.63
N ALA A 216 5.45 4.11 19.97
CA ALA A 216 4.19 4.40 20.66
C ALA A 216 3.73 3.24 21.56
N PHE A 217 3.88 2.00 21.09
CA PHE A 217 3.63 0.79 21.87
C PHE A 217 4.51 0.75 23.11
N LEU A 218 5.82 0.98 22.96
CA LEU A 218 6.77 1.02 24.06
C LEU A 218 6.39 2.10 25.08
N GLN A 219 6.04 3.32 24.64
CA GLN A 219 5.59 4.36 25.57
C GLN A 219 4.33 3.96 26.36
N LYS A 220 3.38 3.27 25.72
CA LYS A 220 2.15 2.80 26.36
C LYS A 220 2.38 1.62 27.32
N GLU A 221 3.22 0.67 26.93
CA GLU A 221 3.42 -0.61 27.62
C GLU A 221 4.63 -0.58 28.57
N LYS A 222 4.82 0.56 29.24
CA LYS A 222 5.89 0.79 30.23
C LYS A 222 7.29 0.54 29.69
N GLY A 223 7.55 0.76 28.40
CA GLY A 223 8.85 0.58 27.74
C GLY A 223 9.30 -0.88 27.66
N LEU A 224 8.39 -1.84 27.80
CA LEU A 224 8.68 -3.28 27.77
C LEU A 224 8.11 -3.92 26.52
N VAL A 225 8.91 -4.75 25.83
CA VAL A 225 8.44 -5.48 24.65
C VAL A 225 9.04 -6.88 24.60
N VAL A 226 8.23 -7.84 24.17
CA VAL A 226 8.66 -9.19 23.78
C VAL A 226 8.48 -9.38 22.28
N THR A 227 9.03 -10.45 21.71
CA THR A 227 8.92 -10.69 20.27
C THR A 227 7.49 -10.93 19.81
N ALA A 228 6.66 -11.56 20.64
CA ALA A 228 5.24 -11.74 20.39
C ALA A 228 4.48 -10.40 20.23
N ASP A 229 4.83 -9.36 21.00
CA ASP A 229 4.25 -8.03 20.83
C ASP A 229 4.57 -7.45 19.44
N LEU A 230 5.81 -7.62 18.99
CA LEU A 230 6.24 -7.17 17.66
C LEU A 230 5.55 -7.94 16.53
N GLN A 231 5.34 -9.25 16.72
CA GLN A 231 4.54 -10.07 15.81
C GLN A 231 3.08 -9.58 15.74
N ALA A 232 2.47 -9.24 16.88
CA ALA A 232 1.12 -8.69 16.94
C ALA A 232 0.99 -7.36 16.19
N LEU A 233 1.96 -6.47 16.35
CA LEU A 233 1.98 -5.16 15.69
C LEU A 233 2.16 -5.28 14.18
N ALA A 234 3.19 -5.99 13.73
CA ALA A 234 3.61 -5.94 12.32
C ALA A 234 3.19 -7.16 11.47
N GLY A 235 2.70 -8.24 12.09
CA GLY A 235 2.33 -9.48 11.40
C GLY A 235 3.52 -10.30 10.91
N TRP A 236 4.70 -10.05 11.48
CA TRP A 236 5.96 -10.70 11.12
C TRP A 236 6.00 -12.18 11.50
N THR A 237 6.80 -12.92 10.75
CA THR A 237 7.24 -14.26 11.18
C THR A 237 8.07 -14.16 12.46
N ALA A 238 8.19 -15.24 13.24
CA ALA A 238 9.00 -15.28 14.45
C ALA A 238 10.44 -14.83 14.18
N GLY A 239 11.04 -15.30 13.07
CA GLY A 239 12.40 -14.90 12.69
C GLY A 239 12.54 -13.45 12.25
N GLU A 240 11.52 -12.86 11.62
CA GLU A 240 11.50 -11.43 11.29
C GLU A 240 11.33 -10.57 12.55
N ALA A 241 10.48 -11.00 13.49
CA ALA A 241 10.30 -10.33 14.78
C ALA A 241 11.56 -10.40 15.64
N ASP A 242 12.27 -11.53 15.69
CA ASP A 242 13.57 -11.66 16.37
C ASP A 242 14.61 -10.69 15.78
N SER A 243 14.64 -10.62 14.45
CA SER A 243 15.53 -9.71 13.73
C SER A 243 15.19 -8.25 14.03
N PHE A 244 13.91 -7.89 14.04
CA PHE A 244 13.51 -6.53 14.35
C PHE A 244 13.68 -6.17 15.83
N PHE A 245 13.48 -7.12 16.74
CA PHE A 245 13.72 -6.94 18.17
C PHE A 245 15.16 -6.51 18.45
N THR A 246 16.14 -7.17 17.83
CA THR A 246 17.56 -6.77 17.95
C THR A 246 17.87 -5.41 17.31
N GLU A 247 17.19 -5.06 16.22
CA GLU A 247 17.27 -3.70 15.66
C GLU A 247 16.76 -2.66 16.66
N CYS A 248 15.62 -2.92 17.30
CA CYS A 248 15.04 -2.03 18.30
C CYS A 248 16.00 -1.83 19.47
N LEU A 249 16.54 -2.91 20.04
CA LEU A 249 17.49 -2.85 21.15
C LEU A 249 18.65 -1.89 20.84
N SER A 250 19.31 -2.05 19.70
CA SER A 250 20.41 -1.14 19.35
C SER A 250 19.92 0.28 19.00
N ARG A 251 18.82 0.41 18.25
CA ARG A 251 18.35 1.69 17.71
C ARG A 251 17.81 2.63 18.77
N PHE A 252 17.09 2.06 19.74
CA PHE A 252 16.44 2.79 20.82
C PHE A 252 17.17 2.62 22.15
N ARG A 253 18.41 2.09 22.12
CA ARG A 253 19.26 1.83 23.30
C ARG A 253 18.49 1.06 24.39
N GLY A 254 17.82 0.01 23.97
CA GLY A 254 17.12 -0.90 24.85
C GLY A 254 18.08 -1.92 25.46
N GLU A 255 17.82 -2.27 26.71
CA GLU A 255 18.49 -3.34 27.42
C GLU A 255 17.73 -4.65 27.24
N VAL A 256 18.46 -5.75 27.06
CA VAL A 256 17.87 -7.09 26.99
C VAL A 256 17.95 -7.74 28.36
N ASN A 257 16.84 -8.33 28.78
CA ASN A 257 16.72 -9.07 30.02
C ASN A 257 16.09 -10.44 29.77
N VAL A 258 16.34 -11.37 30.69
CA VAL A 258 15.80 -12.72 30.68
C VAL A 258 15.02 -12.92 31.97
N SER A 259 13.77 -13.37 31.88
CA SER A 259 12.95 -13.71 33.04
C SER A 259 13.33 -15.07 33.63
N GLU A 260 12.85 -15.38 34.84
CA GLU A 260 13.10 -16.67 35.51
C GLU A 260 12.61 -17.88 34.70
N ASN A 261 11.56 -17.70 33.90
CA ASN A 261 11.03 -18.74 33.01
C ASN A 261 11.62 -18.69 31.58
N GLY A 262 12.73 -17.97 31.38
CA GLY A 262 13.50 -17.97 30.13
C GLY A 262 12.96 -17.08 29.01
N VAL A 263 12.05 -16.14 29.31
CA VAL A 263 11.55 -15.18 28.32
C VAL A 263 12.54 -14.04 28.14
N VAL A 264 12.97 -13.84 26.89
CA VAL A 264 13.74 -12.65 26.50
C VAL A 264 12.79 -11.48 26.31
N TYR A 265 13.08 -10.37 26.98
CA TYR A 265 12.34 -9.13 26.82
C TYR A 265 13.28 -7.93 26.77
N GLY A 266 12.83 -6.87 26.09
CA GLY A 266 13.55 -5.63 25.93
C GLY A 266 12.98 -4.54 26.83
N VAL A 267 13.86 -3.72 27.41
CA VAL A 267 13.55 -2.62 28.31
C VAL A 267 14.10 -1.33 27.72
N PHE A 268 13.22 -0.36 27.45
CA PHE A 268 13.57 0.88 26.74
C PHE A 268 13.33 2.11 27.63
N ASP A 269 14.13 2.27 28.68
CA ASP A 269 13.97 3.38 29.63
C ASP A 269 14.24 4.76 29.01
N GLU A 270 15.19 4.85 28.07
CA GLU A 270 15.50 6.12 27.40
C GLU A 270 14.29 6.65 26.60
N LEU A 271 13.49 5.78 25.99
CA LEU A 271 12.29 6.18 25.24
C LEU A 271 11.15 6.71 26.13
N LEU A 272 11.19 6.41 27.43
CA LEU A 272 10.20 6.86 28.40
C LEU A 272 10.54 8.25 28.97
N ARG A 273 11.77 8.73 28.79
CA ARG A 273 12.22 10.03 29.28
C ARG A 273 12.09 11.07 28.16
N GLY A 274 11.21 12.07 28.33
CA GLY A 274 10.98 13.11 27.33
C GLY A 274 10.43 14.40 27.93
N THR A 275 10.80 15.55 27.37
CA THR A 275 10.47 16.89 27.88
C THR A 275 9.09 17.41 27.44
N GLY A 276 8.29 16.60 26.75
CA GLY A 276 6.99 17.04 26.24
C GLY A 276 6.04 15.90 25.95
N GLU A 277 4.77 16.26 25.75
CA GLU A 277 3.73 15.37 25.22
C GLU A 277 4.08 15.01 23.77
N ALA A 278 4.96 14.02 23.58
CA ALA A 278 5.12 13.40 22.27
C ALA A 278 3.73 12.93 21.82
N GLU A 279 3.29 13.32 20.61
CA GLU A 279 2.04 12.81 20.04
C GLU A 279 2.07 11.28 20.15
N GLN A 280 1.22 10.73 21.02
CA GLN A 280 1.12 9.29 21.20
C GLN A 280 0.67 8.70 19.87
N GLY A 281 1.61 8.07 19.16
CA GLY A 281 1.33 7.47 17.87
C GLY A 281 0.18 6.49 17.99
N LYS A 282 -0.71 6.47 17.00
CA LYS A 282 -1.79 5.47 16.94
C LYS A 282 -1.16 4.08 16.82
N ILE A 283 -1.42 3.21 17.79
CA ILE A 283 -1.08 1.79 17.73
C ILE A 283 -2.19 1.09 16.95
N GLU A 284 -1.85 0.53 15.79
CA GLU A 284 -2.76 -0.27 14.97
C GLU A 284 -2.15 -1.66 14.82
N TYR A 285 -2.87 -2.70 15.25
CA TYR A 285 -2.37 -4.07 15.16
C TYR A 285 -2.50 -4.59 13.73
N PHE A 286 -1.65 -5.55 13.36
CA PHE A 286 -1.59 -6.13 12.02
C PHE A 286 -2.95 -6.59 11.47
N TRP A 287 -3.79 -7.14 12.35
CA TRP A 287 -5.11 -7.67 11.98
C TRP A 287 -6.20 -6.60 11.81
N ASP A 288 -5.97 -5.36 12.24
CA ASP A 288 -6.90 -4.24 12.05
C ASP A 288 -6.57 -3.43 10.77
N GLU A 289 -5.37 -3.59 10.21
CA GLU A 289 -4.92 -2.88 9.01
C GLU A 289 -5.24 -3.59 7.68
N TYR A 290 -6.49 -3.77 7.26
CA TYR A 290 -6.73 -4.50 6.00
C TYR A 290 -6.18 -3.79 4.75
N GLU A 291 -5.63 -4.57 3.81
CA GLU A 291 -5.08 -4.03 2.58
C GLU A 291 -6.18 -3.51 1.65
N PRO A 292 -6.02 -2.37 0.96
CA PRO A 292 -7.01 -1.87 0.01
C PRO A 292 -7.11 -2.76 -1.26
N PRO A 293 -8.30 -2.93 -1.86
CA PRO A 293 -8.50 -3.79 -3.01
C PRO A 293 -7.74 -3.32 -4.27
N TYR A 294 -7.36 -4.26 -5.14
CA TYR A 294 -6.77 -3.95 -6.44
C TYR A 294 -7.87 -3.84 -7.49
N LEU A 295 -8.23 -2.60 -7.82
CA LEU A 295 -9.29 -2.29 -8.80
C LEU A 295 -8.72 -2.05 -10.20
N LEU A 296 -9.47 -2.49 -11.22
CA LEU A 296 -9.16 -2.17 -12.62
C LEU A 296 -9.34 -0.68 -12.89
N ASN A 297 -10.52 -0.18 -12.51
CA ASN A 297 -10.89 1.23 -12.43
C ASN A 297 -11.67 1.47 -11.14
N GLY A 298 -11.61 2.69 -10.61
CA GLY A 298 -12.27 3.07 -9.35
C GLY A 298 -13.59 3.82 -9.58
N ASN A 299 -14.25 3.60 -10.72
CA ASN A 299 -15.34 4.43 -11.22
C ASN A 299 -16.68 3.72 -11.08
N GLY A 300 -17.76 4.50 -10.95
CA GLY A 300 -19.11 3.98 -11.13
C GLY A 300 -19.39 3.57 -12.59
N TRP A 301 -20.42 2.76 -12.81
CA TRP A 301 -20.79 2.29 -14.15
C TRP A 301 -21.01 3.44 -15.15
N GLY A 302 -21.75 4.49 -14.76
CA GLY A 302 -22.01 5.64 -15.63
C GLY A 302 -20.76 6.44 -16.01
N GLN A 303 -19.79 6.55 -15.10
CA GLN A 303 -18.50 7.21 -15.39
C GLN A 303 -17.66 6.41 -16.38
N ASN A 304 -17.66 5.08 -16.26
CA ASN A 304 -17.01 4.20 -17.22
C ASN A 304 -17.67 4.30 -18.59
N LEU A 305 -19.00 4.27 -18.65
CA LEU A 305 -19.74 4.43 -19.91
C LEU A 305 -19.40 5.76 -20.58
N LEU A 306 -19.36 6.86 -19.82
CA LEU A 306 -19.02 8.18 -20.34
C LEU A 306 -17.58 8.24 -20.87
N ALA A 307 -16.61 7.69 -20.13
CA ALA A 307 -15.21 7.61 -20.57
C ALA A 307 -15.05 6.78 -21.85
N MET A 308 -15.74 5.63 -21.93
CA MET A 308 -15.74 4.76 -23.11
C MET A 308 -16.41 5.44 -24.30
N ALA A 309 -17.56 6.11 -24.10
CA ALA A 309 -18.26 6.82 -25.17
C ALA A 309 -17.41 7.97 -25.72
N PHE A 310 -16.80 8.77 -24.85
CA PHE A 310 -15.93 9.87 -25.25
C PHE A 310 -14.77 9.39 -26.14
N ASN A 311 -14.05 8.35 -25.70
CA ASN A 311 -12.97 7.79 -26.49
C ASN A 311 -13.48 7.02 -27.73
N GLY A 312 -14.66 6.42 -27.65
CA GLY A 312 -15.32 5.71 -28.75
C GLY A 312 -15.63 6.63 -29.93
N VAL A 313 -16.01 7.88 -29.68
CA VAL A 313 -16.17 8.89 -30.74
C VAL A 313 -14.85 9.11 -31.48
N ASN A 314 -13.75 9.32 -30.76
CA ASN A 314 -12.42 9.47 -31.39
C ASN A 314 -12.04 8.25 -32.22
N LEU A 315 -12.30 7.04 -31.70
CA LEU A 315 -12.03 5.80 -32.41
C LEU A 315 -12.84 5.70 -33.70
N VAL A 316 -14.16 5.91 -33.64
CA VAL A 316 -15.04 5.83 -34.82
C VAL A 316 -14.66 6.89 -35.86
N PHE A 317 -14.51 8.16 -35.45
CA PHE A 317 -14.13 9.22 -36.38
C PHE A 317 -12.76 8.97 -37.01
N SER A 318 -11.78 8.51 -36.23
CA SER A 318 -10.46 8.17 -36.77
C SER A 318 -10.54 7.08 -37.83
N LEU A 319 -11.38 6.06 -37.62
CA LEU A 319 -11.60 5.00 -38.60
C LEU A 319 -12.30 5.54 -39.85
N LEU A 320 -13.29 6.43 -39.72
CA LEU A 320 -13.99 7.04 -40.84
C LEU A 320 -13.08 7.93 -41.70
N VAL A 321 -12.16 8.68 -41.07
CA VAL A 321 -11.12 9.46 -41.77
C VAL A 321 -10.21 8.51 -42.55
N LEU A 322 -9.69 7.47 -41.89
CA LEU A 322 -8.76 6.51 -42.50
C LEU A 322 -9.40 5.67 -43.61
N SER A 323 -10.70 5.37 -43.50
CA SER A 323 -11.47 4.67 -44.53
C SER A 323 -12.00 5.62 -45.62
N GLN A 324 -11.63 6.91 -45.58
CA GLN A 324 -12.08 7.94 -46.52
C GLN A 324 -13.60 8.00 -46.68
N SER A 325 -14.33 7.68 -45.60
CA SER A 325 -15.80 7.59 -45.60
C SER A 325 -16.47 8.87 -45.09
N LEU A 326 -15.69 9.87 -44.67
CA LEU A 326 -16.21 11.20 -44.38
C LEU A 326 -16.46 11.96 -45.68
N PRO A 327 -17.57 12.71 -45.80
CA PRO A 327 -17.79 13.57 -46.94
C PRO A 327 -16.83 14.76 -46.90
N VAL A 328 -16.48 15.28 -48.08
CA VAL A 328 -15.76 16.55 -48.22
C VAL A 328 -16.65 17.68 -47.69
N ILE A 329 -16.14 18.45 -46.73
CA ILE A 329 -16.88 19.56 -46.11
C ILE A 329 -16.34 20.88 -46.66
N TYR A 330 -17.21 21.65 -47.31
CA TYR A 330 -16.91 22.99 -47.82
C TYR A 330 -17.25 24.08 -46.80
N SER A 331 -16.61 25.23 -46.96
CA SER A 331 -16.89 26.42 -46.13
C SER A 331 -18.34 26.86 -46.33
N PRO A 332 -19.11 27.09 -45.25
CA PRO A 332 -20.45 27.66 -45.36
C PRO A 332 -20.42 29.11 -45.89
N PHE A 333 -19.25 29.73 -45.97
CA PHE A 333 -19.04 31.09 -46.49
C PHE A 333 -18.74 31.12 -48.00
N GLY A 334 -18.80 29.98 -48.70
CA GLY A 334 -18.72 29.92 -50.16
C GLY A 334 -17.29 29.85 -50.72
N ASP A 335 -16.29 29.57 -49.88
CA ASP A 335 -14.91 29.37 -50.35
C ASP A 335 -14.82 28.14 -51.26
N PRO A 336 -14.08 28.21 -52.39
CA PRO A 336 -13.95 27.09 -53.33
C PRO A 336 -13.09 25.93 -52.81
N TYR A 337 -12.45 26.09 -51.65
CA TYR A 337 -11.59 25.09 -51.05
C TYR A 337 -12.33 24.32 -49.94
N PRO A 338 -12.19 22.98 -49.88
CA PRO A 338 -12.75 22.20 -48.80
C PRO A 338 -12.05 22.54 -47.48
N VAL A 339 -12.85 22.74 -46.42
CA VAL A 339 -12.35 22.94 -45.06
C VAL A 339 -11.79 21.63 -44.50
N ILE A 340 -12.34 20.50 -44.95
CA ILE A 340 -11.82 19.17 -44.63
C ILE A 340 -11.83 18.34 -45.91
N ASP A 341 -10.63 18.06 -46.42
CA ASP A 341 -10.39 17.04 -47.43
C ASP A 341 -9.93 15.75 -46.72
N PRO A 342 -10.75 14.69 -46.67
CA PRO A 342 -10.39 13.42 -46.04
C PRO A 342 -9.26 12.69 -46.79
N ALA A 343 -8.92 13.09 -48.02
CA ALA A 343 -7.78 12.56 -48.77
C ALA A 343 -6.46 13.29 -48.47
N ASP A 344 -6.49 14.44 -47.78
CA ASP A 344 -5.27 15.19 -47.43
C ASP A 344 -4.40 14.34 -46.46
N PRO A 345 -3.12 14.09 -46.79
CA PRO A 345 -2.22 13.31 -45.94
C PRO A 345 -2.07 13.84 -44.51
N THR A 346 -2.14 15.16 -44.32
CA THR A 346 -2.08 15.79 -43.00
C THR A 346 -3.36 15.54 -42.20
N ILE A 347 -4.53 15.58 -42.84
CA ILE A 347 -5.81 15.23 -42.21
C ILE A 347 -5.84 13.75 -41.85
N ILE A 348 -5.38 12.86 -42.73
CA ILE A 348 -5.25 11.42 -42.47
C ILE A 348 -4.33 11.15 -41.26
N ALA A 349 -3.20 11.85 -41.18
CA ALA A 349 -2.27 11.70 -40.06
C ALA A 349 -2.87 12.22 -38.75
N VAL A 350 -3.36 13.47 -38.75
CA VAL A 350 -3.81 14.18 -37.54
C VAL A 350 -5.15 13.69 -37.05
N LEU A 351 -6.16 13.54 -37.92
CA LEU A 351 -7.52 13.12 -37.55
C LEU A 351 -7.76 11.62 -37.69
N GLY A 352 -6.87 10.89 -38.38
CA GLY A 352 -6.90 9.44 -38.48
C GLY A 352 -5.92 8.76 -37.51
N TRP A 353 -4.64 8.73 -37.84
CA TRP A 353 -3.66 7.89 -37.12
C TRP A 353 -3.45 8.27 -35.65
N ILE A 354 -3.28 9.55 -35.33
CA ILE A 354 -3.05 9.99 -33.94
C ILE A 354 -4.20 9.59 -33.00
N PRO A 355 -5.48 9.95 -33.27
CA PRO A 355 -6.60 9.55 -32.43
C PRO A 355 -6.89 8.05 -32.46
N LEU A 356 -6.57 7.34 -33.55
CA LEU A 356 -6.66 5.88 -33.59
C LEU A 356 -5.68 5.23 -32.60
N ILE A 357 -4.39 5.58 -32.67
CA ILE A 357 -3.35 5.05 -31.77
C ILE A 357 -3.68 5.39 -30.32
N PHE A 358 -4.08 6.64 -30.05
CA PHE A 358 -4.55 7.06 -28.73
C PHE A 358 -5.70 6.18 -28.24
N SER A 359 -6.73 5.99 -29.06
CA SER A 359 -7.92 5.23 -28.71
C SER A 359 -7.59 3.76 -28.41
N ILE A 360 -6.72 3.15 -29.22
CA ILE A 360 -6.24 1.78 -29.00
C ILE A 360 -5.51 1.70 -27.66
N LEU A 361 -4.56 2.60 -27.39
CA LEU A 361 -3.83 2.61 -26.13
C LEU A 361 -4.75 2.83 -24.92
N PHE A 362 -5.71 3.74 -25.04
CA PHE A 362 -6.69 4.04 -23.99
C PHE A 362 -7.45 2.79 -23.52
N PHE A 363 -7.84 1.91 -24.45
CA PHE A 363 -8.49 0.65 -24.14
C PHE A 363 -7.51 -0.49 -23.82
N ALA A 364 -6.34 -0.52 -24.46
CA ALA A 364 -5.36 -1.58 -24.30
C ALA A 364 -4.65 -1.53 -22.93
N ILE A 365 -4.32 -0.34 -22.43
CA ILE A 365 -3.62 -0.17 -21.13
C ILE A 365 -4.36 -0.87 -19.98
N PRO A 366 -5.67 -0.64 -19.72
CA PRO A 366 -6.37 -1.35 -18.65
C PRO A 366 -6.43 -2.86 -18.90
N LEU A 367 -6.58 -3.30 -20.15
CA LEU A 367 -6.59 -4.74 -20.50
C LEU A 367 -5.25 -5.42 -20.19
N PHE A 368 -4.12 -4.80 -20.56
CA PHE A 368 -2.78 -5.34 -20.25
C PHE A 368 -2.47 -5.36 -18.74
N ARG A 369 -3.07 -4.45 -17.97
CA ARG A 369 -2.93 -4.43 -16.51
C ARG A 369 -3.74 -5.51 -15.80
N LEU A 370 -4.83 -5.99 -16.41
CA LEU A 370 -5.81 -6.88 -15.79
C LEU A 370 -5.21 -8.17 -15.19
N PRO A 371 -4.30 -8.91 -15.86
CA PRO A 371 -3.71 -10.11 -15.27
C PRO A 371 -2.88 -9.81 -14.01
N GLY A 372 -2.12 -8.71 -14.03
CA GLY A 372 -1.34 -8.25 -12.89
C GLY A 372 -2.21 -7.85 -11.70
N ILE A 373 -3.32 -7.16 -11.97
CA ILE A 373 -4.31 -6.75 -10.98
C ILE A 373 -4.98 -7.98 -10.34
N ARG A 374 -5.44 -8.95 -11.14
CA ARG A 374 -6.05 -10.19 -10.64
C ARG A 374 -5.11 -10.99 -9.75
N ARG A 375 -3.84 -11.10 -10.13
CA ARG A 375 -2.81 -11.77 -9.31
C ARG A 375 -2.60 -11.07 -7.97
N ARG A 376 -2.51 -9.74 -7.97
CA ARG A 376 -2.33 -8.94 -6.75
C ARG A 376 -3.57 -8.97 -5.86
N GLU A 377 -4.76 -8.93 -6.45
CA GLU A 377 -6.03 -9.04 -5.72
C GLU A 377 -6.18 -10.41 -5.05
N LYS A 378 -5.79 -11.50 -5.73
CA LYS A 378 -5.76 -12.84 -5.12
C LYS A 378 -4.84 -12.85 -3.89
N LYS A 379 -3.61 -12.33 -4.04
CA LYS A 379 -2.66 -12.25 -2.92
C LYS A 379 -3.18 -11.37 -1.77
N ARG A 380 -3.81 -10.25 -2.09
CA ARG A 380 -4.45 -9.36 -1.11
C ARG A 380 -5.53 -10.10 -0.31
N ARG A 381 -6.35 -10.91 -0.96
CA ARG A 381 -7.37 -11.71 -0.28
C ARG A 381 -6.75 -12.74 0.66
N GLU A 382 -5.71 -13.44 0.21
CA GLU A 382 -4.94 -14.37 1.06
C GLU A 382 -4.33 -13.64 2.28
N ASN A 383 -3.74 -12.46 2.09
CA ASN A 383 -3.19 -11.64 3.17
C ASN A 383 -4.26 -11.17 4.16
N ASN A 384 -5.44 -10.75 3.68
CA ASN A 384 -6.53 -10.36 4.57
C ASN A 384 -7.12 -11.55 5.33
N LEU A 385 -7.19 -12.75 4.72
CA LEU A 385 -7.56 -13.97 5.44
C LEU A 385 -6.54 -14.32 6.52
N ARG A 386 -5.24 -14.19 6.20
CA ARG A 386 -4.15 -14.36 7.15
C ARG A 386 -4.32 -13.43 8.35
N LYS A 387 -4.60 -12.13 8.13
CA LYS A 387 -4.88 -11.14 9.19
C LYS A 387 -6.00 -11.59 10.13
N ARG A 388 -7.06 -12.20 9.58
CA ARG A 388 -8.18 -12.70 10.39
C ARG A 388 -7.82 -13.87 11.29
N LEU A 389 -7.03 -14.81 10.77
CA LEU A 389 -6.54 -15.95 11.56
C LEU A 389 -5.44 -15.55 12.54
N PHE A 390 -4.72 -14.45 12.28
CA PHE A 390 -3.68 -13.96 13.17
C PHE A 390 -4.26 -13.52 14.54
N LYS A 391 -5.37 -12.77 14.54
CA LYS A 391 -5.96 -12.17 15.75
C LYS A 391 -6.30 -13.19 16.85
N PRO A 392 -6.98 -14.33 16.57
CA PRO A 392 -7.27 -15.33 17.59
C PRO A 392 -6.04 -15.90 18.31
N VAL A 393 -4.90 -16.01 17.63
CA VAL A 393 -3.67 -16.54 18.24
C VAL A 393 -3.24 -15.65 19.40
N PHE A 394 -3.21 -14.34 19.18
CA PHE A 394 -2.79 -13.37 20.20
C PHE A 394 -3.90 -13.09 21.23
N ALA A 395 -5.15 -13.05 20.79
CA ALA A 395 -6.30 -12.89 21.70
C ALA A 395 -6.42 -14.08 22.67
N GLY A 396 -6.11 -15.29 22.21
CA GLY A 396 -6.03 -16.52 23.03
C GLY A 396 -4.67 -16.74 23.69
N LYS A 397 -3.76 -15.75 23.67
CA LYS A 397 -2.40 -15.83 24.25
C LYS A 397 -1.64 -17.10 23.84
N GLY A 398 -1.72 -17.50 22.58
CA GLY A 398 -1.02 -18.67 22.05
C GLY A 398 -1.52 -20.04 22.53
N ALA A 399 -2.68 -20.10 23.20
CA ALA A 399 -3.27 -21.36 23.67
C ALA A 399 -3.55 -22.34 22.52
N CYS A 400 -3.44 -23.63 22.83
CA CYS A 400 -3.76 -24.71 21.90
C CYS A 400 -5.24 -24.71 21.52
N MET A 401 -5.56 -24.80 20.23
CA MET A 401 -6.93 -24.81 19.73
C MET A 401 -7.09 -25.71 18.50
N SER A 402 -8.29 -26.26 18.29
CA SER A 402 -8.61 -26.95 17.03
C SER A 402 -8.71 -25.95 15.87
N LEU A 403 -8.63 -26.40 14.62
CA LEU A 403 -8.83 -25.52 13.46
C LEU A 403 -10.25 -24.95 13.44
N GLU A 404 -11.22 -25.74 13.90
CA GLU A 404 -12.62 -25.36 14.02
C GLU A 404 -12.79 -24.20 15.01
N ASP A 405 -12.22 -24.32 16.21
CA ASP A 405 -12.27 -23.27 17.24
C ASP A 405 -11.52 -22.01 16.80
N TRP A 406 -10.38 -22.18 16.14
CA TRP A 406 -9.61 -21.07 15.58
C TRP A 406 -10.45 -20.26 14.58
N VAL A 407 -11.14 -20.95 13.67
CA VAL A 407 -12.05 -20.33 12.70
C VAL A 407 -13.26 -19.68 13.37
N ILE A 408 -13.84 -20.31 14.40
CA ILE A 408 -14.95 -19.74 15.18
C ILE A 408 -14.51 -18.42 15.83
N MET A 409 -13.35 -18.40 16.47
CA MET A 409 -12.80 -17.17 17.08
C MET A 409 -12.51 -16.10 16.03
N ALA A 410 -11.91 -16.46 14.90
CA ALA A 410 -11.66 -15.53 13.80
C ALA A 410 -12.96 -14.88 13.32
N ASN A 411 -14.01 -15.67 13.10
CA ASN A 411 -15.32 -15.18 12.66
C ASN A 411 -16.00 -14.27 13.69
N ARG A 412 -15.79 -14.50 14.99
CA ARG A 412 -16.34 -13.65 16.06
C ARG A 412 -15.59 -12.33 16.22
N GLN A 413 -14.28 -12.31 15.99
CA GLN A 413 -13.41 -11.19 16.34
C GLN A 413 -13.03 -10.29 15.15
N THR A 414 -13.35 -10.69 13.91
CA THR A 414 -12.92 -10.00 12.70
C THR A 414 -14.05 -9.83 11.69
N PRO A 415 -14.09 -8.70 10.95
CA PRO A 415 -15.13 -8.44 9.96
C PRO A 415 -15.06 -9.38 8.75
N GLY A 416 -16.11 -9.36 7.95
CA GLY A 416 -16.18 -10.00 6.64
C GLY A 416 -16.89 -11.36 6.61
N PRO A 417 -16.88 -12.05 5.46
CA PRO A 417 -17.68 -13.26 5.27
C PRO A 417 -17.22 -14.39 6.20
N PRO A 418 -18.13 -15.28 6.64
CA PRO A 418 -17.78 -16.43 7.46
C PRO A 418 -16.69 -17.30 6.81
N LEU A 419 -15.60 -17.51 7.56
CA LEU A 419 -14.53 -18.43 7.20
C LEU A 419 -14.98 -19.87 7.40
N GLN A 420 -14.46 -20.76 6.55
CA GLN A 420 -14.71 -22.19 6.60
C GLN A 420 -13.37 -22.92 6.78
N PRO A 421 -13.25 -23.90 7.69
CA PRO A 421 -11.98 -24.57 8.01
C PRO A 421 -11.22 -25.08 6.79
N HIS A 422 -11.90 -25.77 5.87
CA HIS A 422 -11.28 -26.31 4.65
C HIS A 422 -10.70 -25.25 3.71
N LYS A 423 -11.22 -24.02 3.70
CA LYS A 423 -10.73 -22.93 2.84
C LYS A 423 -9.49 -22.24 3.39
N VAL A 424 -9.31 -22.30 4.71
CA VAL A 424 -8.25 -21.55 5.40
C VAL A 424 -7.18 -22.45 5.99
N ARG A 425 -7.36 -23.78 5.95
CA ARG A 425 -6.40 -24.77 6.44
C ARG A 425 -4.96 -24.48 5.98
N LYS A 426 -4.76 -24.27 4.68
CA LYS A 426 -3.42 -23.95 4.14
C LYS A 426 -2.83 -22.68 4.75
N ILE A 427 -3.65 -21.64 4.95
CA ILE A 427 -3.19 -20.37 5.55
C ILE A 427 -2.89 -20.55 7.03
N ALA A 428 -3.68 -21.37 7.74
CA ALA A 428 -3.43 -21.74 9.12
C ALA A 428 -2.11 -22.51 9.27
N GLU A 429 -1.85 -23.49 8.41
CA GLU A 429 -0.57 -24.23 8.37
C GLU A 429 0.63 -23.32 8.06
N GLU A 430 0.49 -22.40 7.11
CA GLU A 430 1.51 -21.37 6.85
C GLU A 430 1.74 -20.47 8.08
N LEU A 431 0.67 -20.09 8.78
CA LEU A 431 0.77 -19.32 10.02
C LEU A 431 1.44 -20.09 11.15
N MET A 432 1.25 -21.41 11.25
CA MET A 432 1.97 -22.24 12.22
C MET A 432 3.48 -22.16 12.00
N LEU A 433 3.93 -22.30 10.76
CA LEU A 433 5.36 -22.20 10.45
C LEU A 433 5.89 -20.79 10.73
N ASP A 434 5.14 -19.77 10.32
CA ASP A 434 5.55 -18.38 10.47
C ASP A 434 5.60 -17.93 11.93
N LEU A 435 4.72 -18.45 12.80
CA LEU A 435 4.63 -18.09 14.21
C LEU A 435 5.38 -19.07 15.13
N ALA A 436 6.16 -20.01 14.57
CA ALA A 436 6.82 -21.09 15.32
C ALA A 436 5.84 -21.89 16.20
N GLY A 437 4.66 -22.18 15.64
CA GLY A 437 3.65 -23.03 16.25
C GLY A 437 3.95 -24.52 16.08
N GLU A 438 3.39 -25.31 16.97
CA GLU A 438 3.52 -26.76 17.04
C GLU A 438 2.15 -27.43 16.98
N SER A 439 2.10 -28.64 16.42
CA SER A 439 0.87 -29.42 16.34
C SER A 439 0.89 -30.55 17.36
N GLU A 440 -0.17 -30.65 18.17
CA GLU A 440 -0.33 -31.70 19.16
C GLU A 440 -1.55 -32.57 18.81
N ALA A 441 -1.49 -33.86 19.12
CA ALA A 441 -2.64 -34.75 19.02
C ALA A 441 -3.57 -34.52 20.22
N GLY A 442 -4.81 -34.11 19.96
CA GLY A 442 -5.85 -33.99 20.97
C GLY A 442 -6.40 -35.36 21.42
N GLU A 443 -7.11 -35.34 22.55
CA GLU A 443 -7.67 -36.54 23.21
C GLU A 443 -8.62 -37.34 22.30
N GLU A 444 -9.27 -36.69 21.34
CA GLU A 444 -10.20 -37.30 20.38
C GLU A 444 -9.57 -37.60 19.01
N GLY A 445 -8.23 -37.57 18.90
CA GLY A 445 -7.52 -37.69 17.61
C GLY A 445 -7.62 -36.43 16.73
N THR A 446 -8.12 -35.33 17.28
CA THR A 446 -8.19 -34.03 16.61
C THR A 446 -6.86 -33.29 16.71
N LEU A 447 -6.40 -32.70 15.60
CA LEU A 447 -5.14 -31.95 15.57
C LEU A 447 -5.33 -30.59 16.25
N LYS A 448 -4.55 -30.31 17.31
CA LYS A 448 -4.49 -29.02 17.99
C LYS A 448 -3.30 -28.21 17.49
N TYR A 449 -3.53 -26.91 17.34
CA TYR A 449 -2.55 -25.92 16.90
C TYR A 449 -2.15 -25.09 18.11
N CYS A 450 -0.89 -25.17 18.50
CA CYS A 450 -0.33 -24.55 19.70
C CYS A 450 0.75 -23.54 19.34
N PHE A 451 0.86 -22.45 20.10
CA PHE A 451 1.90 -21.44 19.90
C PHE A 451 2.70 -21.26 21.20
N PRO A 452 3.54 -22.24 21.55
CA PRO A 452 4.16 -22.32 22.89
C PRO A 452 5.01 -21.10 23.21
N ARG A 453 5.77 -20.58 22.24
CA ARG A 453 6.58 -19.36 22.41
C ARG A 453 5.71 -18.13 22.70
N ILE A 454 4.69 -17.89 21.88
CA ILE A 454 3.74 -16.78 22.07
C ILE A 454 3.06 -16.89 23.44
N ARG A 455 2.65 -18.10 23.82
CA ARG A 455 2.04 -18.37 25.12
C ARG A 455 2.98 -18.02 26.27
N LEU A 456 4.19 -18.57 26.26
CA LEU A 456 5.20 -18.31 27.30
C LEU A 456 5.50 -16.81 27.43
N GLU A 457 5.72 -16.12 26.30
CA GLU A 457 6.00 -14.68 26.30
C GLU A 457 4.80 -13.87 26.85
N LEU A 458 3.60 -14.07 26.31
CA LEU A 458 2.42 -13.26 26.67
C LEU A 458 1.83 -13.58 28.05
N GLU A 459 2.07 -14.77 28.60
CA GLU A 459 1.72 -15.11 29.99
C GLU A 459 2.68 -14.44 31.00
N SER A 460 3.94 -14.22 30.63
CA SER A 460 4.96 -13.61 31.49
C SER A 460 4.90 -12.08 31.54
N VAL A 461 4.47 -11.45 30.44
CA VAL A 461 4.45 -9.99 30.27
C VAL A 461 3.73 -9.22 31.39
N PRO A 462 2.54 -9.62 31.87
CA PRO A 462 1.85 -8.90 32.95
C PRO A 462 2.68 -8.78 34.23
N ASP A 463 3.31 -9.88 34.66
CA ASP A 463 4.11 -9.91 35.87
C ASP A 463 5.39 -9.08 35.71
N LEU A 464 6.06 -9.19 34.55
CA LEU A 464 7.22 -8.37 34.20
C LEU A 464 6.89 -6.87 34.23
N ARG A 465 5.72 -6.48 33.69
CA ARG A 465 5.25 -5.08 33.71
C ARG A 465 4.83 -4.61 35.10
N GLN A 466 4.39 -5.50 35.98
CA GLN A 466 4.02 -5.18 37.36
C GLN A 466 5.26 -4.95 38.23
N GLN A 467 6.29 -5.76 38.06
CA GLN A 467 7.54 -5.67 38.82
C GLN A 467 8.41 -4.48 38.40
N ARG A 468 8.20 -3.94 37.19
CA ARG A 468 8.99 -2.84 36.65
C ARG A 468 8.77 -1.53 37.43
N ARG A 469 9.88 -0.95 37.90
CA ARG A 469 9.96 0.44 38.36
C ARG A 469 10.22 1.33 37.16
N LEU A 470 9.35 2.31 36.92
CA LEU A 470 9.52 3.25 35.82
C LEU A 470 10.65 4.24 36.13
N PRO A 471 11.41 4.68 35.11
CA PRO A 471 12.33 5.78 35.28
C PRO A 471 11.59 7.04 35.77
N GLY A 472 12.24 7.82 36.63
CA GLY A 472 11.69 9.09 37.12
C GLY A 472 11.50 10.10 35.99
N ASP A 473 10.61 11.06 36.22
CA ASP A 473 10.42 12.22 35.34
C ASP A 473 11.72 13.03 35.22
N LEU A 474 11.89 13.76 34.12
CA LEU A 474 13.07 14.60 33.85
C LEU A 474 13.26 15.70 34.89
N GLY A 475 12.23 16.02 35.66
CA GLY A 475 12.26 17.08 36.66
C GLY A 475 12.41 18.46 36.02
N ASN A 476 12.87 19.43 36.81
CA ASN A 476 13.02 20.79 36.32
C ASN A 476 14.28 20.93 35.46
N ILE A 477 14.20 21.70 34.37
CA ILE A 477 15.36 22.11 33.60
C ILE A 477 16.22 23.03 34.49
N VAL A 478 17.42 22.57 34.86
CA VAL A 478 18.33 23.29 35.78
C VAL A 478 19.30 24.21 35.03
N LEU A 479 19.53 23.94 33.75
CA LEU A 479 20.42 24.71 32.89
C LEU A 479 19.82 24.76 31.49
N ASP A 480 19.60 25.98 31.01
CA ASP A 480 19.25 26.27 29.63
C ASP A 480 20.45 26.99 28.98
N SER A 481 20.78 26.62 27.75
CA SER A 481 21.97 27.10 27.05
C SER A 481 21.70 28.28 26.11
N GLU A 482 20.51 28.90 26.20
CA GLU A 482 20.16 30.12 25.47
C GLU A 482 20.98 31.35 25.88
#